data_AF-A0A8J3HS85-F1
#
_entry.id   AF-A0A8J3HS85-F1
#
_cell.length_a   1.000
_cell.length_b   1.000
_cell.length_c   1.000
_cell.angle_alpha   90.00
_cell.angle_beta   90.00
_cell.angle_gamma   90.00
#
_symmetry.space_group_name_H-M   'P 1'
#
loop_
_entity.id
_entity.type
_entity.pdbx_description
1 polymer ?
#
loop_
_entity_poly.entity_id
_entity_poly.type
_entity_poly.pdbx_seq_one_letter_code
_entity_poly.pdbx_strand_id
1 'polypeptide(L)' 'MYVTSDLALCLVDEASAGRVDDSDKVWRSAIREAIACNAPIEHVAMRARTTVEDVISIVSDEHGMLP' A
#
# COMPACT_ATOMS: atom_id res chain seq x y z
N MET A 1 -2.16 3.91 19.68
CA MET A 1 -1.21 2.80 19.42
C MET A 1 -0.65 3.09 18.04
N TYR A 2 0.58 3.61 17.93
CA TYR A 2 1.19 3.88 16.63
C TYR A 2 1.48 2.53 15.99
N VAL A 3 0.77 2.21 14.91
CA VAL A 3 1.12 1.08 14.05
C VAL A 3 2.54 1.35 13.56
N THR A 4 3.50 0.57 14.07
CA THR A 4 4.90 0.69 13.67
C THR A 4 5.01 0.35 12.20
N SER A 5 5.88 1.04 11.45
CA SER A 5 6.06 0.85 10.00
C SER A 5 6.26 -0.61 9.58
N ASP A 6 6.77 -1.46 10.49
CA ASP A 6 6.91 -2.92 10.32
C ASP A 6 5.57 -3.67 10.17
N LEU A 7 4.56 -3.31 10.96
CA LEU A 7 3.23 -3.95 10.92
C LEU A 7 2.51 -3.59 9.62
N ALA A 8 2.63 -2.34 9.17
CA ALA A 8 2.04 -1.91 7.90
C ALA A 8 2.71 -2.60 6.69
N LEU A 9 4.03 -2.83 6.73
CA LEU A 9 4.72 -3.62 5.72
C LEU A 9 4.29 -5.09 5.71
N CYS A 10 3.96 -5.66 6.87
CA CYS A 10 3.45 -7.02 6.99
C CYS A 10 2.05 -7.14 6.35
N LEU A 11 1.18 -6.14 6.53
CA LEU A 11 -0.13 -6.10 5.90
C LEU A 11 -0.04 -6.01 4.37
N VAL A 12 0.92 -5.24 3.85
CA VAL A 12 1.19 -5.16 2.40
C VAL A 12 1.64 -6.52 1.85
N ASP A 13 2.51 -7.23 2.57
CA ASP A 13 2.99 -8.57 2.16
C ASP A 13 1.84 -9.58 2.09
N GLU A 14 1.00 -9.63 3.14
CA GLU A 14 -0.17 -10.51 3.22
C GLU A 14 -1.19 -10.22 2.11
N ALA A 15 -1.51 -8.94 1.89
CA ALA A 15 -2.44 -8.52 0.84
C ALA A 15 -1.90 -8.79 -0.58
N SER A 16 -0.56 -8.80 -0.74
CA SER A 16 0.09 -9.11 -2.02
C SER A 16 0.10 -10.61 -2.33
N ALA A 17 0.17 -11.45 -1.29
CA ALA A 17 0.11 -12.90 -1.43
C ALA A 17 -1.28 -13.40 -1.85
N GLY A 18 -2.32 -12.63 -1.54
CA GLY A 18 -3.73 -13.01 -1.72
C GLY A 18 -4.49 -12.30 -2.82
N ARG A 19 -3.87 -11.78 -3.90
CA ARG A 19 -4.56 -11.06 -5.00
C ARG A 19 -5.65 -11.92 -5.70
N VAL A 20 -6.83 -11.96 -5.09
CA VAL A 20 -8.12 -12.36 -5.64
C VAL A 20 -8.98 -11.08 -5.66
N ASP A 21 -10.03 -10.98 -6.49
CA ASP A 21 -10.79 -9.75 -6.79
C ASP A 21 -11.10 -8.82 -5.57
N ASP A 22 -11.46 -9.38 -4.41
CA ASP A 22 -11.71 -8.64 -3.16
C ASP A 22 -10.43 -8.11 -2.45
N SER A 23 -9.29 -8.75 -2.70
CA SER A 23 -8.01 -8.41 -2.11
C SER A 23 -7.31 -7.25 -2.80
N ASP A 24 -7.75 -6.80 -3.99
CA ASP A 24 -7.18 -5.59 -4.63
C ASP A 24 -7.46 -4.35 -3.78
N LYS A 25 -8.68 -4.23 -3.23
CA LYS A 25 -9.06 -3.15 -2.32
C LYS A 25 -8.28 -3.18 -1.01
N VAL A 26 -8.08 -4.38 -0.46
CA VAL A 26 -7.31 -4.59 0.78
C VAL A 26 -5.84 -4.26 0.54
N TRP A 27 -5.30 -4.68 -0.60
CA TRP A 27 -3.92 -4.43 -1.01
C TRP A 27 -3.65 -2.94 -1.22
N ARG A 28 -4.53 -2.23 -1.94
CA ARG A 28 -4.46 -0.77 -2.08
C ARG A 28 -4.54 -0.06 -0.73
N SER A 29 -5.44 -0.51 0.15
CA SER A 29 -5.58 0.06 1.50
C SER A 29 -4.33 -0.17 2.36
N ALA A 30 -3.72 -1.36 2.30
CA ALA A 30 -2.49 -1.69 3.01
C ALA A 30 -1.30 -0.84 2.52
N ILE A 31 -1.17 -0.63 1.21
CA ILE A 31 -0.15 0.25 0.62
C ILE A 31 -0.30 1.67 1.18
N ARG A 32 -1.53 2.20 1.17
CA ARG A 32 -1.81 3.54 1.67
C ARG A 32 -1.53 3.67 3.17
N GLU A 33 -1.90 2.67 3.96
CA GLU A 33 -1.61 2.65 5.39
C GLU A 33 -0.09 2.60 5.66
N ALA A 34 0.66 1.84 4.87
CA ALA A 34 2.12 1.81 4.97
C ALA A 34 2.75 3.18 4.67
N ILE A 35 2.28 3.86 3.63
CA ILE A 35 2.72 5.23 3.33
C ILE A 35 2.30 6.22 4.42
N ALA A 36 1.08 6.11 4.96
CA ALA A 36 0.60 6.93 6.07
C ALA A 36 1.40 6.69 7.37
N CYS A 37 1.91 5.47 7.58
CA CYS A 37 2.83 5.11 8.65
C CYS A 37 4.28 5.55 8.38
N ASN A 38 4.49 6.44 7.41
CA ASN A 38 5.78 7.01 7.04
C ASN A 38 6.80 5.95 6.59
N ALA A 39 6.31 4.81 6.07
CA ALA A 39 7.16 3.77 5.51
C ALA A 39 7.73 4.22 4.15
N PRO A 40 8.98 3.87 3.83
CA PRO A 40 9.58 4.25 2.55
C PRO A 40 8.87 3.58 1.37
N ILE A 41 8.51 4.38 0.36
CA ILE A 41 7.76 3.94 -0.83
C ILE A 41 8.46 2.78 -1.54
N GLU A 42 9.80 2.78 -1.61
CA GLU A 42 10.58 1.70 -2.22
C GLU A 42 10.39 0.35 -1.49
N HIS A 43 10.33 0.35 -0.16
CA HIS A 43 10.05 -0.86 0.61
C HIS A 43 8.61 -1.32 0.41
N VAL A 44 7.66 -0.38 0.39
CA VAL A 44 6.25 -0.69 0.16
C VAL A 44 6.09 -1.30 -1.22
N ALA A 45 6.67 -0.73 -2.28
CA ALA A 45 6.63 -1.28 -3.63
C ALA A 45 7.26 -2.68 -3.71
N MET A 46 8.40 -2.89 -3.06
CA MET A 46 9.08 -4.19 -2.99
C MET A 46 8.20 -5.25 -2.32
N ARG A 47 7.58 -4.95 -1.17
CA ARG A 47 6.68 -5.86 -0.45
C ARG A 47 5.36 -6.07 -1.20
N ALA A 48 4.85 -5.01 -1.81
CA ALA A 48 3.63 -5.01 -2.61
C ALA A 48 3.77 -5.80 -3.92
N ARG A 49 4.99 -6.21 -4.27
CA ARG A 49 5.36 -6.80 -5.56
C ARG A 49 4.85 -5.96 -6.74
N THR A 50 4.97 -4.64 -6.62
CA THR A 50 4.57 -3.67 -7.64
C THR A 50 5.64 -2.62 -7.85
N THR A 51 5.43 -1.70 -8.80
CA THR A 51 6.37 -0.61 -9.07
C THR A 51 6.12 0.57 -8.14
N VAL A 52 7.16 1.37 -7.90
CA VAL A 52 7.03 2.63 -7.14
C VAL A 52 6.02 3.57 -7.79
N GLU A 53 5.98 3.62 -9.13
CA GLU A 53 5.00 4.40 -9.88
C GLU A 53 3.56 3.95 -9.61
N ASP A 54 3.33 2.64 -9.51
CA ASP A 54 2.03 2.06 -9.20
C ASP A 54 1.61 2.36 -7.76
N VAL A 55 2.54 2.29 -6.79
CA VAL A 55 2.29 2.75 -5.40
C VAL A 55 1.91 4.23 -5.37
N ILE A 56 2.65 5.07 -6.09
CA ILE A 56 2.36 6.51 -6.18
C ILE A 56 0.99 6.72 -6.83
N SER A 57 0.66 5.96 -7.88
CA SER A 57 -0.63 6.00 -8.54
C SER A 57 -1.75 5.63 -7.57
N ILE A 58 -1.62 4.56 -6.78
CA ILE A 58 -2.61 4.14 -5.78
C ILE A 58 -2.83 5.18 -4.69
N VAL A 59 -1.76 5.82 -4.22
CA VAL A 59 -1.84 6.89 -3.21
C VAL A 59 -2.42 8.19 -3.80
N SER A 60 -2.15 8.46 -5.07
CA SER A 60 -2.60 9.65 -5.80
C SER A 60 -4.02 9.54 -6.35
N ASP A 61 -4.48 8.34 -6.67
CA ASP A 61 -5.82 8.06 -7.23
C ASP A 61 -6.94 8.55 -6.30
N GLU A 62 -6.71 8.49 -4.98
CA GLU A 62 -7.63 9.08 -3.99
C GLU A 62 -7.59 10.61 -3.91
N HIS A 63 -6.48 11.23 -4.31
CA HIS A 63 -6.37 12.69 -4.45
C HIS A 63 -6.85 13.18 -5.83
N GLY A 64 -7.17 12.26 -6.75
CA GLY A 64 -7.63 12.51 -8.12
C GLY A 64 -9.09 12.94 -8.24
N MET A 65 -9.85 13.04 -7.14
CA MET A 65 -11.15 13.70 -7.15
C MET A 65 -10.99 15.19 -6.78
N LEU A 66 -10.15 15.90 -7.55
CA LEU A 66 -10.25 17.35 -7.67
C LEU A 66 -11.33 17.65 -8.73
N PRO A 67 -12.47 18.27 -8.37
CA PRO A 67 -13.48 18.71 -9.32
C PRO A 67 -12.98 19.82 -10.26
#